data_AF-A0A3D2RZA2-F1
#
_entry.id   AF-A0A3D2RZA2-F1
#
_cell.length_a   1.000
_cell.length_b   1.000
_cell.length_c   1.000
_cell.angle_alpha   90.00
_cell.angle_beta   90.00
_cell.angle_gamma   90.00
#
_symmetry.space_group_name_H-M   'P 1'
#
loop_
_entity.id
_entity.type
_entity.pdbx_description
1 polymer ?
#
loop_
_entity_poly.entity_id
_entity_poly.type
_entity_poly.pdbx_seq_one_letter_code
_entity_poly.pdbx_strand_id
1 'polypeptide(L)'
;MSIKIRSTRLTLALLLTLIISGVCSAEPPLPDGRRFRRIVADKYPTGVYIGGTTGWRKRSNGAGVTMDREFSYVTPENDFKQRRIHPRPNIWNWKEADAWVEHCRKQQQILRIHGPIVMLSLG
;
A
#
# COMPACT_ATOMS: atom_id res chain seq x y z
N MET A 1 -44.22 -15.47 39.03
CA MET A 1 -44.22 -15.04 37.62
C MET A 1 -43.13 -13.98 37.41
N SER A 2 -42.58 -13.91 36.19
CA SER A 2 -41.59 -12.94 35.67
C SER A 2 -40.09 -13.17 35.89
N ILE A 3 -39.57 -14.08 35.05
CA ILE A 3 -38.47 -13.90 34.07
C ILE A 3 -37.29 -13.04 34.54
N LYS A 4 -36.23 -13.72 35.02
CA LYS A 4 -34.87 -13.18 35.09
C LYS A 4 -34.23 -13.20 33.71
N ILE A 5 -34.03 -12.03 33.13
CA ILE A 5 -33.41 -11.81 31.83
C ILE A 5 -31.92 -12.24 31.88
N ARG A 6 -31.60 -13.44 31.35
CA ARG A 6 -30.23 -13.93 31.09
C ARG A 6 -29.71 -13.42 29.74
N SER A 7 -29.66 -12.10 29.51
CA SER A 7 -29.43 -11.52 28.16
C SER A 7 -28.03 -10.93 27.90
N THR A 8 -27.24 -10.61 28.94
CA THR A 8 -25.97 -9.87 28.76
C THR A 8 -24.81 -10.68 28.18
N ARG A 9 -24.75 -12.00 28.44
CA ARG A 9 -23.68 -12.86 27.90
C ARG A 9 -23.86 -13.15 26.41
N LEU A 10 -25.11 -13.21 25.93
CA LEU A 10 -25.42 -13.47 24.52
C LEU A 10 -25.14 -12.24 23.64
N THR A 11 -25.43 -11.03 24.15
CA THR A 11 -25.18 -9.76 23.44
C THR A 11 -23.69 -9.44 23.34
N LEU A 12 -22.89 -9.73 24.37
CA LEU A 12 -21.44 -9.51 24.31
C LEU A 12 -20.74 -10.48 23.33
N ALA A 13 -21.16 -11.75 23.29
CA ALA A 13 -20.63 -12.72 22.35
C ALA A 13 -20.96 -12.36 20.89
N LEU A 14 -22.16 -11.83 20.64
CA LEU A 14 -22.59 -11.38 19.31
C LEU A 14 -21.86 -10.10 18.85
N LEU A 15 -21.55 -9.19 19.77
CA LEU A 15 -20.70 -8.02 19.46
C LEU A 15 -19.26 -8.43 19.14
N LEU A 16 -18.72 -9.42 19.85
CA LEU A 16 -17.35 -9.90 19.65
C LEU A 16 -17.18 -10.58 18.29
N THR A 17 -18.16 -11.35 17.82
CA THR A 17 -18.13 -11.99 16.49
C THR A 17 -18.27 -10.97 15.34
N LEU A 18 -19.03 -9.89 15.55
CA LEU A 18 -19.14 -8.80 14.57
C LEU A 18 -17.79 -8.06 14.39
N ILE A 19 -17.02 -7.89 15.47
CA ILE A 19 -15.70 -7.24 15.44
C ILE A 19 -14.67 -8.11 14.70
N ILE A 20 -14.69 -9.43 14.89
CA ILE A 20 -13.73 -10.35 14.23
C ILE A 20 -13.95 -10.41 12.71
N SER A 21 -15.20 -10.22 12.26
CA SER A 21 -15.58 -10.31 10.84
C SER A 21 -15.08 -9.13 9.98
N GLY A 22 -14.70 -8.01 10.59
CA GLY A 22 -14.41 -6.75 9.88
C GLY A 22 -12.96 -6.52 9.46
N VAL A 23 -12.02 -7.43 9.75
CA VAL A 23 -10.57 -7.16 9.62
C VAL A 23 -9.85 -8.04 8.58
N CYS A 24 -10.56 -8.90 7.85
CA CYS A 24 -9.94 -9.66 6.76
C CYS A 24 -9.91 -8.83 5.47
N SER A 25 -8.88 -8.00 5.30
CA SER A 25 -8.52 -7.51 3.97
C SER A 25 -8.06 -8.72 3.16
N ALA A 26 -8.90 -9.20 2.24
CA ALA A 26 -8.56 -10.34 1.39
C ALA A 26 -7.30 -10.01 0.57
N GLU A 27 -6.28 -10.86 0.66
CA GLU A 27 -5.11 -10.73 -0.20
C GLU A 27 -5.51 -10.86 -1.67
N PRO A 28 -4.88 -10.11 -2.58
CA PRO A 28 -5.18 -10.24 -4.00
C PRO A 28 -4.83 -11.67 -4.44
N PRO A 29 -5.68 -12.29 -5.29
CA PRO A 29 -5.44 -13.67 -5.73
C PRO A 29 -4.05 -13.80 -6.34
N LEU A 30 -3.44 -14.97 -6.13
CA LEU A 30 -2.18 -15.33 -6.77
C LEU A 30 -2.46 -15.56 -8.26
N PRO A 31 -1.84 -14.79 -9.17
CA PRO A 31 -2.01 -14.99 -10.61
C PRO A 31 -1.37 -16.30 -10.99
N ASP A 32 -1.91 -16.99 -11.99
CA ASP A 32 -1.23 -18.14 -12.57
C ASP A 32 0.05 -17.70 -13.32
N GLY A 33 1.02 -18.60 -13.43
CA GLY A 33 2.24 -18.42 -14.20
C GLY A 33 3.33 -17.57 -13.54
N ARG A 34 4.27 -17.11 -14.37
CA ARG A 34 5.47 -16.37 -13.95
C ARG A 34 5.15 -14.92 -13.63
N ARG A 35 5.81 -14.39 -12.59
CA ARG A 35 5.72 -12.96 -12.20
C ARG A 35 6.27 -12.04 -13.29
N PHE A 36 5.67 -10.86 -13.47
CA PHE A 36 6.09 -9.93 -14.52
C PHE A 36 7.55 -9.51 -14.42
N ARG A 37 8.04 -9.12 -13.24
CA ARG A 37 9.46 -8.80 -13.02
C ARG A 37 10.42 -9.94 -13.37
N ARG A 38 9.99 -11.20 -13.25
CA ARG A 38 10.81 -12.36 -13.66
C ARG A 38 10.82 -12.49 -15.18
N ILE A 39 9.67 -12.34 -15.83
CA ILE A 39 9.60 -12.36 -17.31
C ILE A 39 10.48 -11.27 -17.91
N VAL A 40 10.41 -10.05 -17.36
CA VAL A 40 11.21 -8.92 -17.86
C VAL A 40 12.69 -9.13 -17.58
N ALA A 41 13.08 -9.56 -16.38
CA ALA A 41 14.49 -9.86 -16.08
C ALA A 41 15.09 -10.92 -17.02
N ASP A 42 14.32 -11.96 -17.37
CA ASP A 42 14.81 -13.03 -18.24
C ASP A 42 14.86 -12.64 -19.72
N LYS A 43 13.89 -11.85 -20.20
CA LYS A 43 13.76 -11.49 -21.62
C LYS A 43 14.48 -10.20 -22.00
N TYR A 44 14.66 -9.31 -21.02
CA TYR A 44 15.29 -8.01 -21.18
C TYR A 44 16.28 -7.80 -20.03
N PRO A 45 17.42 -8.51 -20.03
CA PRO A 45 18.38 -8.49 -18.91
C PRO A 45 18.97 -7.09 -18.66
N THR A 46 18.91 -6.19 -19.65
CA THR A 46 19.36 -4.80 -19.54
C THR A 46 18.41 -3.86 -20.28
N GLY A 47 18.31 -2.62 -19.80
CA GLY A 47 17.65 -1.52 -20.52
C GLY A 47 16.12 -1.47 -20.42
N VAL A 48 15.48 -2.49 -19.86
CA VAL A 48 14.03 -2.50 -19.62
C VAL A 48 13.74 -2.83 -18.16
N TYR A 49 12.93 -1.97 -17.54
CA TYR A 49 12.43 -2.18 -16.19
C TYR A 49 10.91 -2.21 -16.21
N ILE A 50 10.32 -3.04 -15.35
CA ILE A 50 8.88 -3.07 -15.14
C ILE A 50 8.56 -2.57 -13.74
N GLY A 51 7.77 -1.50 -13.70
CA GLY A 51 7.39 -0.87 -12.46
C GLY A 51 5.92 -0.51 -12.44
N GLY A 52 5.46 -0.18 -11.24
CA GLY A 52 4.10 0.27 -11.01
C GLY A 52 4.06 1.51 -10.12
N THR A 53 2.87 2.06 -9.97
CA THR A 53 2.62 3.29 -9.23
C THR A 53 1.55 3.06 -8.19
N THR A 54 1.80 3.47 -6.95
CA THR A 54 0.78 3.50 -5.88
C THR A 54 1.15 4.53 -4.82
N GLY A 55 0.23 4.86 -3.92
CA GLY A 55 0.49 5.70 -2.76
C GLY A 55 0.68 4.88 -1.49
N TRP A 56 1.48 5.37 -0.54
CA TRP A 56 1.82 4.67 0.70
C TRP A 56 0.56 4.18 1.45
N ARG A 57 -0.45 5.05 1.57
CA ARG A 57 -1.71 4.74 2.26
C ARG A 57 -2.60 3.74 1.52
N LYS A 58 -2.42 3.57 0.21
CA LYS A 58 -3.20 2.63 -0.61
C LYS A 58 -2.57 1.22 -0.59
N ARG A 59 -1.35 1.07 -0.08
CA ARG A 59 -0.61 -0.20 -0.10
C ARG A 59 -1.29 -1.30 0.71
N SER A 60 -1.88 -0.96 1.86
CA SER A 60 -2.54 -1.93 2.75
C SER A 60 -3.74 -2.63 2.11
N ASN A 61 -4.35 -2.04 1.08
CA ASN A 61 -5.56 -2.55 0.45
C ASN A 61 -5.24 -3.58 -0.65
N GLY A 62 -4.22 -4.41 -0.47
CA GLY A 62 -3.77 -5.42 -1.45
C GLY A 62 -2.95 -4.88 -2.63
N ALA A 63 -3.05 -3.58 -2.96
CA ALA A 63 -2.22 -2.96 -3.99
C ALA A 63 -0.73 -3.10 -3.69
N GLY A 64 -0.34 -2.97 -2.41
CA GLY A 64 1.04 -3.17 -1.96
C GLY A 64 1.54 -4.59 -2.19
N VAL A 65 0.70 -5.60 -1.94
CA VAL A 65 1.03 -7.01 -2.19
C VAL A 65 1.27 -7.26 -3.67
N THR A 66 0.40 -6.74 -4.54
CA THR A 66 0.58 -6.87 -5.99
C THR A 66 1.85 -6.15 -6.46
N MET A 67 2.10 -4.95 -5.93
CA MET A 67 3.29 -4.16 -6.22
C MET A 67 4.58 -4.91 -5.86
N ASP A 68 4.65 -5.42 -4.64
CA ASP A 68 5.80 -6.15 -4.12
C ASP A 68 6.00 -7.48 -4.86
N ARG A 69 4.92 -8.09 -5.36
CA ARG A 69 4.92 -9.38 -6.06
C ARG A 69 5.32 -9.29 -7.53
N GLU A 70 4.86 -8.29 -8.25
CA GLU A 70 4.95 -8.27 -9.73
C GLU A 70 6.02 -7.34 -10.29
N PHE A 71 6.41 -6.29 -9.56
CA PHE A 71 7.20 -5.19 -10.14
C PHE A 71 8.62 -5.09 -9.57
N SER A 72 9.55 -4.67 -10.43
CA SER A 72 10.98 -4.48 -10.11
C SER A 72 11.30 -3.10 -9.55
N TYR A 73 10.42 -2.12 -9.80
CA TYR A 73 10.54 -0.78 -9.25
C TYR A 73 9.16 -0.19 -8.92
N VAL A 74 9.16 0.82 -8.07
CA VAL A 74 7.95 1.57 -7.72
C VAL A 74 8.16 3.06 -7.93
N THR A 75 7.11 3.72 -8.40
CA THR A 75 7.00 5.18 -8.43
C THR A 75 5.88 5.60 -7.48
N PRO A 76 6.18 6.20 -6.32
CA PRO A 76 5.14 6.72 -5.43
C PRO A 76 4.28 7.78 -6.13
N GLU A 77 2.96 7.59 -6.12
CA GLU A 77 2.02 8.38 -6.94
C GLU A 77 2.06 9.87 -6.60
N ASN A 78 1.89 10.17 -5.31
CA ASN A 78 1.78 11.53 -4.79
C ASN A 78 2.72 11.81 -3.62
N ASP A 79 3.29 10.78 -3.00
CA ASP A 79 3.92 10.91 -1.68
C ASP A 79 5.21 11.75 -1.69
N PHE A 80 5.83 11.92 -2.87
CA PHE A 80 7.00 12.78 -3.08
C PHE A 80 6.67 14.13 -3.72
N LYS A 81 5.38 14.43 -3.99
CA LYS A 81 4.98 15.74 -4.56
C LYS A 81 5.16 16.85 -3.53
N GLN A 82 5.45 18.06 -4.00
CA GLN A 82 5.77 19.22 -3.15
C GLN A 82 4.81 19.41 -1.99
N ARG A 83 3.49 19.42 -2.24
CA ARG A 83 2.48 19.63 -1.19
C ARG A 83 2.50 18.54 -0.10
N ARG A 84 2.98 17.33 -0.39
CA ARG A 84 3.09 16.24 0.59
C ARG A 84 4.35 16.36 1.44
N ILE A 85 5.48 16.69 0.80
CA ILE A 85 6.80 16.82 1.44
C ILE A 85 6.99 18.16 2.15
N HIS A 86 6.51 19.26 1.56
CA HIS A 86 6.63 20.63 2.06
C HIS A 86 5.26 21.34 1.98
N PRO A 87 4.32 21.00 2.88
CA PRO A 87 2.96 21.54 2.83
C PRO A 87 2.86 23.04 3.16
N ARG A 88 3.81 23.60 3.91
CA ARG A 88 3.88 25.02 4.31
C ARG A 88 5.35 25.44 4.48
N PRO A 89 5.67 26.76 4.42
CA PRO A 89 7.02 27.26 4.67
C PRO A 89 7.59 26.70 5.98
N ASN A 90 8.84 26.25 5.92
CA ASN A 90 9.59 25.65 7.05
C ASN A 90 8.99 24.38 7.67
N ILE A 91 7.94 23.79 7.08
CA ILE A 91 7.34 22.53 7.56
C ILE A 91 7.61 21.43 6.53
N TRP A 92 8.37 20.42 6.95
CA TRP A 92 8.69 19.25 6.14
C TRP A 92 8.01 17.99 6.69
N ASN A 93 7.56 17.12 5.81
CA ASN A 93 6.92 15.86 6.15
C ASN A 93 7.54 14.72 5.33
N TRP A 94 8.54 14.07 5.92
CA TRP A 94 9.27 12.96 5.30
C TRP A 94 8.68 11.59 5.60
N LYS A 95 7.66 11.50 6.44
CA LYS A 95 7.14 10.23 6.98
C LYS A 95 6.82 9.17 5.92
N GLU A 96 6.07 9.54 4.88
CA GLU A 96 5.71 8.60 3.80
C GLU A 96 6.91 8.34 2.86
N ALA A 97 7.77 9.33 2.66
CA ALA A 97 8.97 9.20 1.82
C ALA A 97 9.99 8.23 2.44
N ASP A 98 10.28 8.38 3.74
CA ASP A 98 11.19 7.50 4.48
C ASP A 98 10.66 6.07 4.50
N ALA A 99 9.35 5.92 4.67
CA ALA A 99 8.71 4.62 4.64
C ALA A 99 8.84 3.94 3.26
N TRP A 100 8.75 4.71 2.17
CA TRP A 100 9.03 4.21 0.83
C TRP A 100 10.49 3.78 0.64
N VAL A 101 11.44 4.60 1.07
CA VAL A 101 12.88 4.27 0.98
C VAL A 101 13.18 2.96 1.69
N GLU A 102 12.72 2.83 2.94
CA GLU A 102 12.95 1.64 3.76
C GLU A 102 12.24 0.41 3.20
N HIS A 103 11.02 0.56 2.69
CA HIS A 103 10.27 -0.55 2.09
C HIS A 103 10.92 -1.04 0.79
N CYS A 104 11.29 -0.13 -0.11
CA CYS A 104 11.92 -0.49 -1.39
C CYS A 104 13.26 -1.19 -1.16
N ARG A 105 14.03 -0.74 -0.17
CA ARG A 105 15.26 -1.41 0.27
C ARG A 105 14.99 -2.85 0.70
N LYS A 106 13.96 -3.09 1.50
CA LYS A 106 13.56 -4.44 1.96
C LYS A 106 13.08 -5.34 0.82
N GLN A 107 12.29 -4.80 -0.11
CA GLN A 107 11.75 -5.57 -1.24
C GLN A 107 12.71 -5.67 -2.43
N GLN A 108 13.91 -5.10 -2.33
CA GLN A 108 14.89 -5.00 -3.42
C GLN A 108 14.28 -4.38 -4.69
N GLN A 109 13.44 -3.36 -4.50
CA GLN A 109 12.84 -2.59 -5.59
C GLN A 109 13.60 -1.30 -5.80
N ILE A 110 13.77 -0.90 -7.06
CA ILE A 110 14.25 0.44 -7.38
C ILE A 110 13.15 1.44 -7.00
N LEU A 111 13.51 2.53 -6.31
CA LEU A 111 12.61 3.63 -6.02
C LEU A 111 12.82 4.73 -7.07
N ARG A 112 11.80 4.98 -7.90
CA ARG A 112 11.81 6.10 -8.85
C ARG A 112 10.99 7.24 -8.27
N ILE A 113 11.67 8.31 -7.88
CA ILE A 113 11.02 9.49 -7.32
C ILE A 113 10.22 10.22 -8.41
N HIS A 114 8.95 10.47 -8.15
CA HIS A 114 8.10 11.34 -8.94
C HIS A 114 7.84 12.63 -8.14
N GLY A 115 8.72 13.61 -8.36
CA GLY A 115 8.76 14.94 -7.72
C GLY A 115 9.86 15.79 -8.39
N PRO A 116 10.14 17.06 -7.99
CA PRO A 116 9.62 17.85 -6.86
C PRO A 116 8.74 19.06 -7.25
N ILE A 117 8.71 19.49 -8.52
CA ILE A 117 7.88 20.61 -9.00
C ILE A 117 6.76 20.04 -9.87
N VAL A 118 5.61 19.76 -9.26
CA VAL A 118 4.38 19.36 -9.95
C VAL A 118 3.22 20.04 -9.23
N MET A 119 2.53 20.96 -9.91
CA MET A 119 1.30 21.55 -9.41
C MET A 119 0.19 20.49 -9.50
N LEU A 120 -0.34 20.06 -8.35
CA LEU A 120 -1.61 19.36 -8.32
C LEU A 120 -2.69 20.41 -8.63
N SER A 121 -3.14 20.47 -9.88
CA SER A 121 -4.37 21.20 -10.23
C SER A 121 -5.51 20.64 -9.38
N LEU A 122 -6.14 21.51 -8.58
CA LEU A 122 -7.33 21.16 -7.81
C LEU A 122 -8.52 21.13 -8.78
N GLY A 123 -9.24 20.00 -8.79
CA GLY A 123 -10.69 20.01 -8.99
C GLY A 123 -11.37 20.12 -7.64
#